data_AF-A0A930Y374-F1
#
_entry.id   AF-A0A930Y374-F1
#
_cell.length_a   1.000
_cell.length_b   1.000
_cell.length_c   1.000
_cell.angle_alpha   90.00
_cell.angle_beta   90.00
_cell.angle_gamma   90.00
#
_symmetry.space_group_name_H-M   'P 1'
#
loop_
_entity.id
_entity.type
_entity.pdbx_description
1 polymer ?
#
loop_
_entity_poly.entity_id
_entity_poly.type
_entity_poly.pdbx_seq_one_letter_code
_entity_poly.pdbx_strand_id
1 'polypeptide(L)'
;MSGIVYILTNPAMPDLAMLGSAADEAGLRARVTGFSAQDAVPMPFSIHYARAVADADDTRQKLEAGISDVRLSSDKDFFRIAPEKATLLLQVADGEDVFISDASADDLEEQQVQRQVLRLRGRFLFSMVGIKPGAELEFSRDRSLKATVVDDRTIEFEGRKTSLSAAARQIMKRTANVSYSLRGPDFWMYGGEILTGRRLRMEDELQDDEERMQAG
;
A
#
# COMPACT_ATOMS: atom_id res chain seq x y z
N MET A 1 21.79 14.73 -6.82
CA MET A 1 22.36 14.97 -5.46
C MET A 1 21.90 13.87 -4.52
N SER A 2 22.69 13.51 -3.49
CA SER A 2 22.24 12.53 -2.49
C SER A 2 20.99 13.02 -1.76
N GLY A 3 20.05 12.13 -1.53
CA GLY A 3 18.80 12.46 -0.87
C GLY A 3 17.90 11.25 -0.72
N ILE A 4 16.64 11.49 -0.35
CA ILE A 4 15.64 10.47 -0.08
C ILE A 4 14.59 10.53 -1.18
N VAL A 5 14.33 9.40 -1.83
CA VAL A 5 13.15 9.21 -2.68
C VAL A 5 12.11 8.47 -1.85
N TYR A 6 10.86 8.93 -1.89
CA TYR A 6 9.81 8.41 -1.03
C TYR A 6 8.48 8.24 -1.76
N ILE A 7 7.63 7.40 -1.17
CA ILE A 7 6.31 7.03 -1.63
C ILE A 7 5.33 7.39 -0.52
N LEU A 8 4.39 8.28 -0.82
CA LEU A 8 3.30 8.63 0.09
C LEU A 8 2.00 7.99 -0.36
N THR A 9 1.15 7.70 0.62
CA THR A 9 -0.21 7.18 0.40
C THR A 9 -1.19 7.98 1.21
N ASN A 10 -2.43 8.01 0.75
CA ASN A 10 -3.52 8.70 1.44
C ASN A 10 -4.74 7.77 1.48
N PRO A 11 -5.33 7.50 2.65
CA PRO A 11 -6.48 6.60 2.76
C PRO A 11 -7.70 7.00 1.92
N ALA A 12 -7.88 8.28 1.64
CA ALA A 12 -8.95 8.77 0.76
C ALA A 12 -8.63 8.61 -0.73
N MET A 13 -7.40 8.22 -1.08
CA MET A 13 -6.93 7.97 -2.44
C MET A 13 -6.29 6.56 -2.52
N PRO A 14 -7.11 5.49 -2.51
CA PRO A 14 -6.67 4.13 -2.19
C PRO A 14 -5.73 3.49 -3.20
N ASP A 15 -5.70 4.02 -4.42
CA ASP A 15 -4.96 3.46 -5.57
C ASP A 15 -3.92 4.42 -6.12
N LEU A 16 -3.66 5.50 -5.37
CA LEU A 16 -2.71 6.51 -5.75
C LEU A 16 -1.50 6.46 -4.83
N ALA A 17 -0.35 6.22 -5.46
CA ALA A 17 0.94 6.47 -4.86
C ALA A 17 1.41 7.85 -5.32
N MET A 18 1.84 8.66 -4.36
CA MET A 18 2.52 9.92 -4.65
C MET A 18 4.02 9.72 -4.51
N LEU A 19 4.78 10.05 -5.56
CA LEU A 19 6.24 10.01 -5.52
C LEU A 19 6.81 11.38 -5.14
N GLY A 20 7.91 11.36 -4.41
CA GLY A 20 8.63 12.59 -4.13
C GLY A 20 10.08 12.36 -3.76
N SER A 21 10.80 13.47 -3.61
CA SER A 21 12.18 13.49 -3.16
C SER A 21 12.40 14.56 -2.09
N ALA A 22 13.31 14.32 -1.16
CA ALA A 22 13.72 15.26 -0.12
C ALA A 22 15.23 15.18 0.08
N ALA A 23 15.83 16.24 0.62
CA ALA A 23 17.27 16.24 0.93
C ALA A 23 17.60 15.30 2.09
N ASP A 24 16.74 15.26 3.11
CA ASP A 24 16.92 14.49 4.34
C ASP A 24 15.56 14.13 4.97
N GLU A 25 15.60 13.43 6.11
CA GLU A 25 14.39 13.01 6.84
C GLU A 25 13.55 14.18 7.35
N ALA A 26 14.18 15.30 7.72
CA ALA A 26 13.46 16.49 8.18
C ALA A 26 12.67 17.13 7.04
N GLY A 27 13.28 17.22 5.85
CA GLY A 27 12.63 17.67 4.64
C GLY A 27 11.49 16.73 4.20
N LEU A 28 11.68 15.42 4.34
CA LEU A 28 10.61 14.45 4.09
C LEU A 28 9.43 14.68 5.03
N ARG A 29 9.65 14.74 6.34
CA ARG A 29 8.60 15.01 7.34
C ARG A 29 7.86 16.33 7.04
N ALA A 30 8.60 17.41 6.79
CA ALA A 30 8.02 18.71 6.48
C ALA A 30 7.13 18.68 5.23
N ARG A 31 7.51 17.92 4.20
CA ARG A 31 6.70 17.74 3.00
C ARG A 31 5.41 16.96 3.28
N VAL A 32 5.49 15.87 4.04
CA VAL A 32 4.31 15.09 4.42
C VAL A 32 3.32 15.94 5.18
N THR A 33 3.76 16.65 6.22
CA THR A 33 2.92 17.58 6.99
C THR A 33 2.34 18.67 6.09
N GLY A 34 3.16 19.26 5.21
CA GLY A 34 2.71 20.31 4.28
C GLY A 34 1.67 19.85 3.27
N PHE A 35 1.75 18.61 2.78
CA PHE A 35 0.73 18.04 1.90
C PHE A 35 -0.55 17.68 2.66
N SER A 36 -0.41 17.08 3.85
CA SER A 36 -1.55 16.70 4.70
C SER A 36 -2.36 17.91 5.19
N ALA A 37 -1.71 19.06 5.39
CA ALA A 37 -2.36 20.28 5.88
C ALA A 37 -3.14 21.07 4.82
N GLN A 38 -3.17 20.63 3.56
CA GLN A 38 -3.90 21.33 2.51
C GLN A 38 -5.41 21.10 2.64
N ASP A 39 -6.22 22.16 2.58
CA ASP A 39 -7.70 22.07 2.69
C ASP A 39 -8.34 21.11 1.66
N ALA A 40 -7.71 20.95 0.49
CA ALA A 40 -8.17 20.06 -0.58
C ALA A 40 -7.83 18.57 -0.32
N VAL A 41 -7.07 18.27 0.73
CA VAL A 41 -6.61 16.92 1.08
C VAL A 41 -7.49 16.40 2.23
N PRO A 42 -8.41 15.46 1.95
CA PRO A 42 -9.45 15.07 2.93
C PRO A 42 -8.93 14.21 4.09
N MET A 43 -7.75 13.61 3.95
CA MET A 43 -7.10 12.75 4.93
C MET A 43 -5.59 12.96 4.86
N PRO A 44 -4.82 12.80 5.94
CA PRO A 44 -3.38 12.99 5.89
C PRO A 44 -2.67 11.95 5.02
N PHE A 45 -1.55 12.34 4.43
CA PHE A 45 -0.61 11.43 3.80
C PHE A 45 0.20 10.67 4.84
N SER A 46 0.62 9.46 4.49
CA SER A 46 1.53 8.65 5.28
C SER A 46 2.69 8.17 4.41
N ILE A 47 3.88 8.11 5.00
CA ILE A 47 5.07 7.57 4.35
C ILE A 47 4.89 6.06 4.22
N HIS A 48 4.66 5.59 3.00
CA HIS A 48 4.56 4.16 2.73
C HIS A 48 5.95 3.52 2.66
N TYR A 49 6.89 4.21 2.00
CA TYR A 49 8.26 3.75 1.86
C TYR A 49 9.19 4.92 1.52
N ALA A 50 10.46 4.84 1.95
CA ALA A 50 11.48 5.83 1.66
C ALA A 50 12.85 5.17 1.54
N ARG A 51 13.68 5.66 0.62
CA ARG A 51 15.02 5.13 0.34
C ARG A 51 16.01 6.27 0.13
N ALA A 52 17.10 6.24 0.90
CA ALA A 52 18.23 7.13 0.75
C ALA A 52 19.11 6.64 -0.39
N VAL A 53 19.38 7.51 -1.35
CA VAL A 53 20.11 7.21 -2.58
C VAL A 53 21.19 8.25 -2.86
N ALA A 54 22.22 7.85 -3.60
CA ALA A 54 23.34 8.73 -3.95
C ALA A 54 22.91 9.87 -4.91
N ASP A 55 21.91 9.62 -5.75
CA ASP A 55 21.31 10.64 -6.59
C ASP A 55 19.78 10.55 -6.60
N ALA A 56 19.13 11.37 -5.77
CA ALA A 56 17.68 11.38 -5.62
C ALA A 56 16.96 11.91 -6.86
N ASP A 57 17.55 12.86 -7.58
CA ASP A 57 16.91 13.46 -8.76
C ASP A 57 16.91 12.46 -9.92
N ASP A 58 18.06 11.85 -10.20
CA ASP A 58 18.20 10.82 -11.23
C ASP A 58 17.36 9.57 -10.90
N THR A 59 17.42 9.09 -9.66
CA THR A 59 16.63 7.92 -9.23
C THR A 59 15.14 8.18 -9.38
N ARG A 60 14.67 9.35 -8.93
CA ARG A 60 13.27 9.74 -9.05
C ARG A 60 12.85 9.87 -10.51
N GLN A 61 13.65 10.52 -11.35
CA GLN A 61 13.33 10.69 -12.76
C GLN A 61 13.21 9.36 -13.50
N LYS A 62 14.14 8.42 -13.23
CA LYS A 62 14.09 7.06 -13.79
C LYS A 62 12.86 6.29 -13.32
N LEU A 63 12.52 6.40 -12.04
CA LEU A 63 11.33 5.78 -11.49
C LEU A 63 10.06 6.32 -12.17
N GLU A 64 9.90 7.66 -12.22
CA GLU A 64 8.76 8.31 -12.87
C GLU A 64 8.65 7.95 -14.35
N ALA A 65 9.77 7.93 -15.08
CA ALA A 65 9.79 7.53 -16.49
C ALA A 65 9.31 6.08 -16.67
N GLY A 66 9.74 5.18 -15.79
CA GLY A 66 9.38 3.76 -15.81
C GLY A 66 7.91 3.46 -15.48
N ILE A 67 7.18 4.40 -14.88
CA ILE A 67 5.75 4.28 -14.55
C ILE A 67 4.91 5.41 -15.16
N SER A 68 5.42 6.05 -16.21
CA SER A 68 4.78 7.21 -16.83
C SER A 68 3.42 6.89 -17.45
N ASP A 69 3.19 5.65 -17.84
CA ASP A 69 1.94 5.11 -18.38
C ASP A 69 0.79 5.12 -17.37
N VAL A 70 1.10 5.05 -16.07
CA VAL A 70 0.12 5.07 -14.98
C VAL A 70 0.03 6.42 -14.27
N ARG A 71 0.69 7.47 -14.80
CA ARG A 71 0.62 8.83 -14.25
C ARG A 71 -0.74 9.45 -14.50
N LEU A 72 -1.37 10.04 -13.47
CA LEU A 72 -2.69 10.65 -13.62
C LEU A 72 -2.67 11.98 -14.40
N SER A 73 -1.58 12.74 -14.30
CA SER A 73 -1.43 14.04 -14.93
C SER A 73 0.05 14.35 -15.13
N SER A 74 0.38 15.00 -16.24
CA SER A 74 1.73 15.46 -16.55
C SER A 74 2.33 16.37 -15.47
N ASP A 75 1.45 17.11 -14.77
CA ASP A 75 1.87 18.19 -13.87
C ASP A 75 1.88 17.74 -12.40
N LYS A 76 1.54 16.48 -12.13
CA LYS A 76 1.42 15.94 -10.77
C LYS A 76 2.17 14.63 -10.60
N ASP A 77 2.65 14.40 -9.38
CA ASP A 77 3.42 13.20 -9.01
C ASP A 77 2.54 12.06 -8.48
N PHE A 78 1.31 11.95 -8.98
CA PHE A 78 0.37 10.90 -8.59
C PHE A 78 0.26 9.85 -9.67
N PHE A 79 0.39 8.59 -9.25
CA PHE A 79 0.41 7.42 -10.11
C PHE A 79 -0.64 6.43 -9.66
N ARG A 80 -1.43 5.90 -10.60
CA ARG A 80 -2.41 4.84 -10.36
C ARG A 80 -1.70 3.49 -10.27
N ILE A 81 -1.01 3.28 -9.16
CA ILE A 81 -0.14 2.14 -8.92
C ILE A 81 -0.25 1.71 -7.45
N ALA A 82 -0.27 0.40 -7.23
CA ALA A 82 -0.16 -0.14 -5.88
C ALA A 82 1.14 0.37 -5.20
N PRO A 83 1.07 0.97 -4.01
CA PRO A 83 2.25 1.51 -3.29
C PRO A 83 3.38 0.49 -3.13
N GLU A 84 3.04 -0.80 -3.02
CA GLU A 84 3.98 -1.91 -2.93
C GLU A 84 4.74 -2.11 -4.25
N LYS A 85 4.06 -1.96 -5.40
CA LYS A 85 4.72 -2.04 -6.71
C LYS A 85 5.67 -0.87 -6.91
N ALA A 86 5.26 0.35 -6.52
CA ALA A 86 6.14 1.51 -6.52
C ALA A 86 7.36 1.30 -5.60
N THR A 87 7.16 0.67 -4.43
CA THR A 87 8.22 0.31 -3.49
C THR A 87 9.23 -0.65 -4.13
N LEU A 88 8.76 -1.72 -4.78
CA LEU A 88 9.63 -2.68 -5.47
C LEU A 88 10.46 -2.01 -6.56
N LEU A 89 9.84 -1.11 -7.33
CA LEU A 89 10.54 -0.37 -8.39
C LEU A 89 11.63 0.55 -7.80
N LEU A 90 11.34 1.22 -6.68
CA LEU A 90 12.33 2.06 -6.00
C LEU A 90 13.46 1.24 -5.35
N GLN A 91 13.17 0.03 -4.85
CA GLN A 91 14.16 -0.87 -4.26
C GLN A 91 15.23 -1.36 -5.23
N VAL A 92 14.97 -1.29 -6.55
CA VAL A 92 15.99 -1.60 -7.58
C VAL A 92 17.14 -0.61 -7.56
N ALA A 93 16.93 0.63 -7.11
CA ALA A 93 17.98 1.61 -6.99
C ALA A 93 18.94 1.27 -5.84
N ASP A 94 20.23 1.50 -6.03
CA ASP A 94 21.22 1.37 -4.96
C ASP A 94 20.97 2.41 -3.86
N GLY A 95 20.99 1.98 -2.60
CA GLY A 95 20.65 2.84 -1.47
C GLY A 95 20.27 2.08 -0.21
N GLU A 96 19.82 2.82 0.79
CA GLU A 96 19.42 2.30 2.10
C GLU A 96 17.97 2.67 2.41
N ASP A 97 17.23 1.74 3.01
CA ASP A 97 15.85 1.97 3.44
C ASP A 97 15.84 2.95 4.62
N VAL A 98 15.02 3.99 4.52
CA VAL A 98 14.89 5.01 5.57
C VAL A 98 13.68 4.67 6.42
N PHE A 99 13.93 4.42 7.72
CA PHE A 99 12.89 4.10 8.69
C PHE A 99 12.56 5.33 9.54
N ILE A 100 11.51 6.03 9.16
CA ILE A 100 10.99 7.17 9.93
C ILE A 100 10.00 6.62 10.96
N SER A 101 10.37 6.67 12.24
CA SER A 101 9.43 6.37 13.33
C SER A 101 8.50 7.57 13.55
N ASP A 102 7.22 7.39 13.23
CA ASP A 102 6.13 8.36 13.48
C ASP A 102 5.72 8.34 14.97
N ALA A 103 6.59 8.86 15.83
CA ALA A 103 6.34 8.96 17.26
C ALA A 103 6.33 10.43 17.69
N SER A 104 5.26 11.15 17.35
CA SER A 104 4.90 12.43 17.97
C SER A 104 3.43 12.43 18.43
N ALA A 105 3.09 13.28 19.40
CA ALA A 105 1.79 13.24 20.08
C ALA A 105 0.60 13.63 19.19
N ASP A 106 0.83 14.41 18.11
CA ASP A 106 -0.17 14.79 17.12
C ASP A 106 -0.56 13.60 16.20
N ASP A 107 0.29 12.56 16.10
CA ASP A 107 0.05 11.38 15.25
C ASP A 107 -1.07 10.47 15.79
N LEU A 108 -1.44 10.58 17.07
CA LEU A 108 -2.44 9.69 17.68
C LEU A 108 -3.86 9.96 17.19
N GLU A 109 -4.21 11.23 16.98
CA GLU A 109 -5.51 11.65 16.44
C GLU A 109 -5.63 11.28 14.96
N GLU A 110 -4.59 11.52 14.16
CA GLU A 110 -4.53 11.12 12.76
C GLU A 110 -4.64 9.60 12.59
N GLN A 111 -3.91 8.82 13.41
CA GLN A 111 -4.04 7.36 13.44
C GLN A 111 -5.43 6.89 13.89
N GLN A 112 -6.15 7.66 14.72
CA GLN A 112 -7.53 7.34 15.10
C GLN A 112 -8.52 7.60 13.96
N VAL A 113 -8.39 8.71 13.23
CA VAL A 113 -9.20 9.01 12.05
C VAL A 113 -8.93 7.99 10.95
N GLN A 114 -7.67 7.64 10.70
CA GLN A 114 -7.31 6.57 9.76
C GLN A 114 -7.91 5.21 10.16
N ARG A 115 -7.86 4.86 11.46
CA ARG A 115 -8.53 3.64 11.97
C ARG A 115 -10.05 3.70 11.83
N GLN A 116 -10.67 4.88 11.93
CA GLN A 116 -12.11 5.05 11.69
C GLN A 116 -12.47 4.92 10.20
N VAL A 117 -11.68 5.46 9.28
CA VAL A 117 -11.92 5.31 7.84
C VAL A 117 -11.69 3.87 7.36
N LEU A 118 -10.67 3.19 7.87
CA LEU A 118 -10.49 1.74 7.65
C LEU A 118 -11.65 0.92 8.24
N ARG A 119 -12.31 1.41 9.31
CA ARG A 119 -13.56 0.82 9.82
C ARG A 119 -14.75 1.09 8.90
N LEU A 120 -14.83 2.27 8.27
CA LEU A 120 -15.90 2.64 7.33
C LEU A 120 -15.87 1.82 6.04
N ARG A 121 -14.69 1.50 5.50
CA ARG A 121 -14.55 0.59 4.35
C ARG A 121 -14.90 -0.86 4.65
N GLY A 122 -15.18 -1.22 5.90
CA GLY A 122 -15.42 -2.60 6.28
C GLY A 122 -14.13 -3.43 6.22
N ARG A 123 -13.97 -4.31 7.22
CA ARG A 123 -12.83 -5.21 7.31
C ARG A 123 -12.87 -6.18 6.12
N PHE A 124 -11.73 -6.41 5.47
CA PHE A 124 -11.64 -7.34 4.33
C PHE A 124 -12.23 -8.72 4.69
N LEU A 125 -13.12 -9.22 3.84
CA LEU A 125 -13.69 -10.57 3.88
C LEU A 125 -13.40 -11.28 2.55
N PHE A 126 -13.16 -12.58 2.58
CA PHE A 126 -12.90 -13.35 1.36
C PHE A 126 -14.12 -13.43 0.44
N SER A 127 -15.31 -13.44 1.03
CA SER A 127 -16.60 -13.40 0.35
C SER A 127 -16.77 -12.15 -0.53
N MET A 128 -16.25 -10.99 -0.10
CA MET A 128 -16.26 -9.75 -0.89
C MET A 128 -15.49 -9.88 -2.20
N VAL A 129 -14.52 -10.81 -2.27
CA VAL A 129 -13.67 -11.01 -3.45
C VAL A 129 -13.91 -12.36 -4.14
N GLY A 130 -15.04 -13.00 -3.84
CA GLY A 130 -15.44 -14.27 -4.44
C GLY A 130 -14.55 -15.46 -4.07
N ILE A 131 -13.81 -15.38 -2.96
CA ILE A 131 -12.92 -16.46 -2.50
C ILE A 131 -13.63 -17.30 -1.44
N LYS A 132 -13.67 -18.62 -1.66
CA LYS A 132 -14.33 -19.58 -0.76
C LYS A 132 -13.32 -20.27 0.16
N PRO A 133 -13.76 -20.79 1.33
CA PRO A 133 -12.96 -21.71 2.13
C PRO A 133 -12.41 -22.87 1.29
N GLY A 134 -11.17 -23.25 1.56
CA GLY A 134 -10.39 -24.22 0.79
C GLY A 134 -9.60 -23.61 -0.37
N ALA A 135 -9.78 -22.33 -0.70
CA ALA A 135 -8.98 -21.66 -1.72
C ALA A 135 -7.51 -21.51 -1.28
N GLU A 136 -6.59 -21.72 -2.22
CA GLU A 136 -5.15 -21.52 -2.02
C GLU A 136 -4.76 -20.08 -2.40
N LEU A 137 -3.99 -19.43 -1.51
CA LEU A 137 -3.42 -18.11 -1.68
C LEU A 137 -1.90 -18.22 -1.81
N GLU A 138 -1.33 -17.35 -2.62
CA GLU A 138 0.12 -17.23 -2.80
C GLU A 138 0.62 -15.94 -2.14
N PHE A 139 1.76 -15.99 -1.48
CA PHE A 139 2.40 -14.78 -0.97
C PHE A 139 2.99 -13.96 -2.12
N SER A 140 2.71 -12.65 -2.16
CA SER A 140 3.06 -11.80 -3.31
C SER A 140 4.56 -11.68 -3.57
N ARG A 141 5.38 -11.74 -2.52
CA ARG A 141 6.86 -11.63 -2.62
C ARG A 141 7.59 -12.96 -2.78
N ASP A 142 6.91 -14.07 -2.53
CA ASP A 142 7.45 -15.43 -2.69
C ASP A 142 6.29 -16.40 -2.91
N ARG A 143 6.03 -16.72 -4.17
CA ARG A 143 4.88 -17.57 -4.57
C ARG A 143 5.02 -19.03 -4.11
N SER A 144 6.20 -19.44 -3.61
CA SER A 144 6.35 -20.75 -2.98
C SER A 144 5.68 -20.83 -1.61
N LEU A 145 5.46 -19.67 -0.95
CA LEU A 145 4.75 -19.57 0.31
C LEU A 145 3.25 -19.52 0.04
N LYS A 146 2.54 -20.53 0.55
CA LYS A 146 1.11 -20.71 0.33
C LYS A 146 0.32 -20.71 1.62
N ALA A 147 -0.91 -20.22 1.56
CA ALA A 147 -1.88 -20.30 2.64
C ALA A 147 -3.24 -20.78 2.12
N THR A 148 -3.99 -21.47 2.96
CA THR A 148 -5.33 -21.96 2.59
C THR A 148 -6.39 -21.17 3.33
N VAL A 149 -7.42 -20.70 2.64
CA VAL A 149 -8.55 -20.00 3.28
C VAL A 149 -9.34 -20.98 4.14
N VAL A 150 -9.50 -20.67 5.42
CA VAL A 150 -10.22 -21.53 6.38
C VAL A 150 -11.66 -21.06 6.56
N ASP A 151 -11.84 -19.75 6.68
CA ASP A 151 -13.14 -19.09 6.78
C ASP A 151 -13.05 -17.71 6.15
N ASP A 152 -14.11 -16.90 6.29
CA ASP A 152 -14.23 -15.60 5.65
C ASP A 152 -13.23 -14.53 6.15
N ARG A 153 -12.41 -14.86 7.16
CA ARG A 153 -11.43 -13.95 7.79
C ARG A 153 -10.09 -14.60 8.11
N THR A 154 -10.00 -15.92 8.12
CA THR A 154 -8.82 -16.65 8.56
C THR A 154 -8.26 -17.54 7.46
N ILE A 155 -6.94 -17.69 7.52
CA ILE A 155 -6.16 -18.56 6.67
C ILE A 155 -5.41 -19.56 7.54
N GLU A 156 -5.08 -20.71 6.96
CA GLU A 156 -4.11 -21.65 7.49
C GLU A 156 -2.79 -21.40 6.77
N PHE A 157 -1.76 -21.06 7.54
CA PHE A 157 -0.41 -20.83 7.05
C PHE A 157 0.57 -21.60 7.94
N GLU A 158 1.44 -22.40 7.33
CA GLU A 158 2.42 -23.26 8.04
C GLU A 158 1.77 -24.13 9.14
N GLY A 159 0.59 -24.69 8.85
CA GLY A 159 -0.15 -25.56 9.77
C GLY A 159 -0.82 -24.83 10.95
N ARG A 160 -0.92 -23.50 10.92
CA ARG A 160 -1.58 -22.71 11.95
C ARG A 160 -2.65 -21.79 11.38
N LYS A 161 -3.82 -21.76 12.04
CA LYS A 161 -4.87 -20.78 11.75
C LYS A 161 -4.43 -19.39 12.19
N THR A 162 -4.51 -18.43 11.28
CA THR A 162 -4.01 -17.06 11.46
C THR A 162 -4.74 -16.09 10.53
N SER A 163 -4.38 -14.81 10.59
CA SER A 163 -4.91 -13.78 9.68
C SER A 163 -3.90 -13.42 8.59
N LEU A 164 -4.39 -12.85 7.49
CA LEU A 164 -3.54 -12.35 6.38
C LEU A 164 -2.41 -11.45 6.87
N SER A 165 -2.71 -10.50 7.76
CA SER A 165 -1.72 -9.57 8.32
C SER A 165 -0.71 -10.26 9.24
N ALA A 166 -1.15 -11.21 10.07
CA ALA A 166 -0.27 -11.89 11.02
C ALA A 166 0.70 -12.84 10.29
N ALA A 167 0.22 -13.59 9.30
CA ALA A 167 1.06 -14.42 8.45
C ALA A 167 2.03 -13.57 7.62
N ALA A 168 1.56 -12.48 7.00
CA ALA A 168 2.43 -11.55 6.27
C ALA A 168 3.53 -10.98 7.17
N ARG A 169 3.19 -10.56 8.41
CA ARG A 169 4.18 -10.05 9.36
C ARG A 169 5.19 -11.11 9.76
N GLN A 170 4.77 -12.37 9.96
CA GLN A 170 5.67 -13.47 10.25
C GLN A 170 6.69 -13.67 9.11
N ILE A 171 6.24 -13.64 7.85
CA ILE A 171 7.10 -13.77 6.67
C ILE A 171 8.05 -12.58 6.56
N MET A 172 7.55 -11.35 6.68
CA MET A 172 8.38 -10.16 6.54
C MET A 172 9.39 -10.00 7.67
N LYS A 173 9.05 -10.43 8.88
CA LYS A 173 9.98 -10.41 10.01
C LYS A 173 11.17 -11.35 9.76
N ARG A 174 10.95 -12.54 9.17
CA ARG A 174 12.04 -13.48 8.89
C ARG A 174 12.86 -13.11 7.64
N THR A 175 12.24 -12.53 6.62
CA THR A 175 12.90 -12.29 5.33
C THR A 175 13.51 -10.90 5.23
N ALA A 176 12.94 -9.89 5.88
CA ALA A 176 13.32 -8.48 5.72
C ALA A 176 13.38 -7.70 7.05
N ASN A 177 13.32 -8.41 8.19
CA ASN A 177 13.34 -7.82 9.55
C ASN A 177 12.30 -6.70 9.78
N VAL A 178 11.14 -6.78 9.12
CA VAL A 178 10.07 -5.79 9.24
C VAL A 178 9.23 -6.05 10.51
N SER A 179 8.96 -5.01 11.30
CA SER A 179 8.20 -5.11 12.56
C SER A 179 6.93 -4.25 12.63
N TYR A 180 6.62 -3.43 11.62
CA TYR A 180 5.45 -2.54 11.63
C TYR A 180 4.13 -3.21 11.23
N SER A 181 3.04 -2.45 11.32
CA SER A 181 1.68 -2.87 10.96
C SER A 181 1.52 -3.05 9.45
N LEU A 182 1.28 -4.28 8.99
CA LEU A 182 1.04 -4.61 7.58
C LEU A 182 -0.47 -4.72 7.26
N ARG A 183 -0.87 -4.16 6.13
CA ARG A 183 -2.16 -4.43 5.50
C ARG A 183 -2.10 -5.82 4.85
N GLY A 184 -2.70 -6.79 5.52
CA GLY A 184 -2.59 -8.21 5.15
C GLY A 184 -2.95 -8.50 3.69
N PRO A 185 -4.10 -8.04 3.18
CA PRO A 185 -4.53 -8.34 1.80
C PRO A 185 -3.54 -7.92 0.70
N ASP A 186 -2.65 -6.93 0.94
CA ASP A 186 -1.65 -6.49 -0.04
C ASP A 186 -0.52 -7.53 -0.27
N PHE A 187 -0.41 -8.51 0.62
CA PHE A 187 0.65 -9.52 0.61
C PHE A 187 0.22 -10.88 0.10
N TRP A 188 -1.06 -11.04 -0.22
CA TRP A 188 -1.61 -12.32 -0.67
C TRP A 188 -2.24 -12.15 -2.05
N MET A 189 -2.13 -13.20 -2.85
CA MET A 189 -2.67 -13.26 -4.20
C MET A 189 -3.60 -14.46 -4.34
N TYR A 190 -4.59 -14.31 -5.21
CA TYR A 190 -5.46 -15.38 -5.65
C TYR A 190 -5.62 -15.31 -7.17
N GLY A 191 -5.33 -16.40 -7.88
CA GLY A 191 -5.40 -16.43 -9.34
C GLY A 191 -4.46 -15.42 -10.03
N GLY A 192 -3.31 -15.12 -9.42
CA GLY A 192 -2.34 -14.15 -9.94
C GLY A 192 -2.65 -12.68 -9.65
N GLU A 193 -3.72 -12.38 -8.90
CA GLU A 193 -4.16 -11.03 -8.56
C GLU A 193 -4.02 -10.77 -7.05
N ILE A 194 -3.51 -9.61 -6.65
CA ILE A 194 -3.42 -9.19 -5.23
C ILE A 194 -4.83 -9.01 -4.66
N LEU A 195 -5.08 -9.47 -3.43
CA LEU A 195 -6.42 -9.44 -2.84
C LEU A 195 -7.02 -8.03 -2.75
N THR A 196 -6.20 -7.01 -2.49
CA THR A 196 -6.65 -5.61 -2.50
C THR A 196 -7.07 -5.16 -3.91
N GLY A 197 -6.25 -5.45 -4.93
CA GLY A 197 -6.59 -5.16 -6.33
C GLY A 197 -7.87 -5.87 -6.76
N ARG A 198 -8.01 -7.14 -6.37
CA ARG A 198 -9.21 -7.95 -6.63
C ARG A 198 -10.47 -7.33 -6.00
N ARG A 199 -10.35 -6.83 -4.77
CA ARG A 199 -11.46 -6.17 -4.07
C ARG A 199 -11.92 -4.92 -4.81
N LEU A 200 -10.97 -4.07 -5.20
CA LEU A 200 -11.29 -2.83 -5.91
C LEU A 200 -12.00 -3.11 -7.23
N ARG A 201 -11.46 -4.03 -8.04
CA ARG A 201 -12.09 -4.42 -9.31
C ARG A 201 -13.52 -4.93 -9.12
N MET A 202 -13.78 -5.74 -8.09
CA MET A 202 -15.13 -6.25 -7.83
C MET A 202 -16.08 -5.19 -7.26
N GLU A 203 -15.58 -4.26 -6.45
CA GLU A 203 -16.36 -3.12 -5.96
C GLU A 203 -16.75 -2.19 -7.12
N ASP A 204 -15.83 -1.91 -8.05
CA ASP A 204 -16.09 -1.10 -9.25
C ASP A 204 -17.10 -1.79 -10.19
N GLU A 205 -16.93 -3.09 -10.46
CA GLU A 205 -17.87 -3.89 -11.29
C GLU A 205 -19.30 -3.88 -10.70
N LEU A 206 -19.43 -3.95 -9.37
CA LEU A 206 -20.73 -3.90 -8.70
C LEU A 206 -21.40 -2.52 -8.81
N GLN A 207 -20.63 -1.43 -8.70
CA GLN A 207 -21.15 -0.07 -8.84
C GLN A 207 -21.64 0.18 -10.27
N ASP A 208 -20.86 -0.22 -11.28
CA ASP A 208 -21.24 -0.09 -12.69
C ASP A 208 -22.54 -0.84 -13.00
N ASP A 209 -22.72 -2.04 -12.43
CA ASP A 209 -23.93 -2.85 -12.62
C ASP A 209 -25.15 -2.23 -11.90
N GLU A 210 -24.97 -1.66 -10.71
CA GLU A 210 -26.03 -0.94 -9.98
C GLU A 210 -26.49 0.31 -10.74
N GLU A 211 -25.55 1.09 -11.29
CA GLU A 211 -25.88 2.28 -12.09
C GLU A 211 -26.62 1.91 -13.38
N ARG A 212 -26.22 0.82 -14.05
CA ARG A 212 -26.92 0.30 -15.24
C ARG A 212 -28.34 -0.17 -14.93
N MET A 213 -28.56 -0.80 -13.77
CA MET A 213 -29.89 -1.23 -13.33
C MET A 213 -30.80 -0.06 -12.94
N GLN A 214 -30.25 1.07 -12.49
CA GLN A 214 -31.02 2.26 -12.14
C GLN A 214 -31.30 3.18 -13.35
N ALA A 215 -30.49 3.07 -14.40
CA ALA A 215 -30.61 3.88 -15.62
C ALA A 215 -31.47 3.23 -16.73
N GLY A 216 -31.90 1.98 -16.56
CA GLY A 216 -32.75 1.22 -17.49
C GLY A 216 -34.20 1.09 -17.01
#